data_AF-A0A376P152-F1
#
_entry.id   AF-A0A376P152-F1
#
_cell.length_a   1.000
_cell.length_b   1.000
_cell.length_c   1.000
_cell.angle_alpha   90.00
_cell.angle_beta   90.00
_cell.angle_gamma   90.00
#
_symmetry.space_group_name_H-M   'P 1'
#
loop_
_entity.id
_entity.type
_entity.pdbx_description
1 polymer ?
#
loop_
_entity_poly.entity_id
_entity_poly.type
_entity_poly.pdbx_seq_one_letter_code
_entity_poly.pdbx_strand_id
1 'polypeptide(L)'
;MTAAVGWFGDTLLTNGAIYPQHAAPRGWLRLRLLNGCNARSLNFATSDNRPLYVIASDGGLLPEPVKVNELPVLMGERFEVLVEVNGQQTL
;
A
#
# COMPACT_ATOMS: atom_id res chain seq x y z
N MET A 1 -4.94 10.49 -26.31
CA MET A 1 -4.19 10.64 -25.04
C MET A 1 -2.79 11.12 -25.38
N THR A 2 -2.41 12.32 -24.93
CA THR A 2 -1.07 12.87 -25.12
C THR A 2 -0.19 12.49 -23.92
N ALA A 3 0.94 11.82 -24.17
CA ALA A 3 1.85 11.27 -23.15
C ALA A 3 2.65 12.32 -22.37
N ALA A 4 2.40 13.62 -22.56
CA ALA A 4 3.20 14.70 -21.97
C ALA A 4 3.17 14.70 -20.43
N VAL A 5 2.11 14.16 -19.81
CA VAL A 5 1.94 14.11 -18.35
C VAL A 5 2.06 12.68 -17.77
N GLY A 6 2.29 11.67 -18.61
CA GLY A 6 2.28 10.26 -18.23
C GLY A 6 0.97 9.53 -18.59
N TRP A 7 0.98 8.19 -18.48
CA TRP A 7 -0.18 7.34 -18.78
C TRP A 7 -0.96 7.01 -17.51
N PHE A 8 -2.26 7.34 -17.50
CA PHE A 8 -3.17 7.10 -16.40
C PHE A 8 -4.40 6.33 -16.90
N GLY A 9 -4.86 5.37 -16.10
CA GLY A 9 -6.17 4.75 -16.24
C GLY A 9 -7.15 5.25 -15.18
N ASP A 10 -8.41 4.91 -15.38
CA ASP A 10 -9.54 5.10 -14.45
C ASP A 10 -9.83 3.85 -13.60
N THR A 11 -9.23 2.72 -13.95
CA THR A 11 -9.39 1.43 -13.27
C THR A 11 -8.17 1.13 -12.41
N LEU A 12 -8.36 0.96 -11.10
CA LEU A 12 -7.30 0.55 -10.18
C LEU A 12 -7.32 -0.97 -10.01
N LEU A 13 -6.14 -1.58 -10.07
CA LEU A 13 -5.95 -3.01 -9.85
C LEU A 13 -5.06 -3.23 -8.64
N THR A 14 -5.36 -4.29 -7.88
CA THR A 14 -4.50 -4.83 -6.84
C THR A 14 -4.20 -6.28 -7.19
N ASN A 15 -2.94 -6.61 -7.45
CA ASN A 15 -2.51 -7.93 -7.94
C ASN A 15 -3.30 -8.42 -9.18
N GLY A 16 -3.66 -7.49 -10.08
CA GLY A 16 -4.40 -7.79 -11.31
C GLY A 16 -5.93 -7.89 -11.16
N ALA A 17 -6.47 -7.80 -9.95
CA ALA A 17 -7.91 -7.82 -9.70
C ALA A 17 -8.46 -6.43 -9.39
N ILE A 18 -9.71 -6.17 -9.81
CA ILE A 18 -10.44 -4.95 -9.43
C ILE A 18 -10.98 -5.14 -8.01
N TYR A 19 -10.56 -4.27 -7.09
CA TYR A 19 -10.97 -4.23 -5.69
C TYR A 19 -11.10 -5.63 -5.02
N PRO A 20 -10.01 -6.40 -4.94
CA PRO A 20 -10.04 -7.70 -4.28
C PRO A 20 -10.20 -7.55 -2.77
N GLN A 21 -10.53 -8.67 -2.14
CA GLN A 21 -10.59 -8.81 -0.69
C GLN A 21 -9.56 -9.86 -0.23
N HIS A 22 -8.92 -9.63 0.91
CA HIS A 22 -7.96 -10.53 1.53
C HIS A 22 -8.39 -10.91 2.94
N ALA A 23 -8.53 -12.21 3.19
CA ALA A 23 -8.85 -12.74 4.52
C ALA A 23 -7.55 -12.87 5.34
N ALA A 24 -7.41 -12.00 6.34
CA ALA A 24 -6.25 -11.99 7.25
C ALA A 24 -6.62 -12.57 8.63
N PRO A 25 -5.71 -13.33 9.27
CA PRO A 25 -5.89 -13.73 10.65
C PRO A 25 -5.80 -12.51 11.59
N ARG A 26 -6.35 -12.65 12.79
CA ARG A 26 -6.20 -11.63 13.85
C ARG A 26 -4.72 -11.45 14.21
N GLY A 27 -4.30 -10.20 14.43
CA GLY A 27 -2.92 -9.85 14.76
C GLY A 27 -2.27 -8.98 13.68
N TRP A 28 -0.97 -9.15 13.45
CA TRP A 28 -0.23 -8.34 12.48
C TRP A 28 -0.32 -8.91 11.08
N LEU A 29 -0.87 -8.13 10.15
CA LEU A 29 -0.75 -8.40 8.72
C LEU A 29 0.42 -7.59 8.16
N ARG A 30 1.31 -8.27 7.44
CA ARG A 30 2.42 -7.66 6.70
C ARG A 30 2.04 -7.49 5.24
N LEU A 31 2.01 -6.25 4.76
CA LEU A 31 1.77 -5.91 3.37
C LEU A 31 3.07 -5.45 2.72
N ARG A 32 3.40 -6.03 1.56
CA ARG A 32 4.50 -5.59 0.70
C ARG A 32 3.91 -4.77 -0.44
N LEU A 33 3.83 -3.46 -0.23
CA LEU A 33 3.22 -2.53 -1.16
C LEU A 33 4.21 -2.20 -2.28
N LEU A 34 3.73 -2.23 -3.51
CA LEU A 34 4.45 -1.80 -4.71
C LEU A 34 3.53 -0.88 -5.50
N ASN A 35 4.00 0.32 -5.82
CA ASN A 35 3.32 1.14 -6.82
C ASN A 35 3.81 0.74 -8.23
N GLY A 36 3.03 -0.12 -8.90
CA GLY A 36 3.29 -0.55 -10.28
C GLY A 36 2.70 0.35 -11.36
N CYS A 37 2.22 1.56 -11.02
CA CYS A 37 1.62 2.45 -12.01
C CYS A 37 2.68 3.12 -12.90
N ASN A 38 2.33 3.43 -14.16
CA ASN A 38 3.24 4.12 -15.07
C ASN A 38 3.54 5.57 -14.63
N ALA A 39 2.53 6.30 -14.15
CA ALA A 39 2.65 7.74 -13.84
C ALA A 39 1.87 8.20 -12.60
N ARG A 40 1.12 7.31 -11.94
CA ARG A 40 0.27 7.65 -10.79
C ARG A 40 1.01 7.44 -9.48
N SER A 41 1.31 8.52 -8.77
CA SER A 41 1.66 8.43 -7.35
C SER A 41 0.45 7.98 -6.53
N LEU A 42 0.68 7.13 -5.54
CA LEU A 42 -0.36 6.63 -4.64
C LEU A 42 -0.12 7.18 -3.23
N ASN A 43 -1.19 7.22 -2.43
CA ASN A 43 -1.12 7.52 -1.01
C ASN A 43 -1.97 6.49 -0.26
N PHE A 44 -1.34 5.52 0.38
CA PHE A 44 -2.02 4.43 1.06
C PHE A 44 -2.47 4.85 2.45
N ALA A 45 -3.72 4.55 2.80
CA ALA A 45 -4.28 4.71 4.12
C ALA A 45 -5.33 3.61 4.35
N THR A 46 -5.70 3.40 5.61
CA THR A 46 -6.80 2.50 5.97
C THR A 46 -8.12 3.28 6.03
N SER A 47 -9.23 2.64 5.67
CA SER A 47 -10.55 3.29 5.62
C SER A 47 -11.06 3.73 6.99
N ASP A 48 -10.57 3.12 8.07
CA ASP A 48 -10.93 3.43 9.46
C ASP A 48 -9.83 4.20 10.22
N ASN A 49 -8.83 4.73 9.49
CA ASN A 49 -7.72 5.52 10.03
C ASN A 49 -6.81 4.79 11.02
N ARG A 50 -6.83 3.45 11.07
CA ARG A 50 -5.82 2.71 11.82
C ARG A 50 -4.42 2.95 11.19
N PRO A 51 -3.37 3.05 12.01
CA PRO A 51 -2.05 3.39 11.52
C PRO A 51 -1.43 2.26 10.69
N LEU A 52 -0.55 2.64 9.76
CA LEU A 52 0.41 1.77 9.12
C LEU A 52 1.75 1.89 9.85
N TYR A 53 2.41 0.76 10.09
CA TYR A 53 3.76 0.73 10.67
C TYR A 53 4.75 0.35 9.57
N VAL A 54 5.45 1.32 9.01
CA VAL A 54 6.45 1.10 7.97
C VAL A 54 7.66 0.43 8.58
N ILE A 55 8.04 -0.74 8.08
CA ILE A 55 9.17 -1.53 8.57
C ILE A 55 10.29 -1.68 7.54
N ALA A 56 10.02 -1.40 6.27
CA ALA A 56 11.01 -1.46 5.20
C ALA A 56 10.70 -0.47 4.08
N SER A 57 11.74 -0.06 3.37
CA SER A 57 11.67 0.68 2.10
C SER A 57 12.30 -0.16 0.98
N ASP A 58 12.54 0.44 -0.19
CA ASP A 58 13.21 -0.17 -1.34
C ASP A 58 14.49 -0.94 -1.00
N GLY A 59 15.29 -0.39 -0.08
CA GLY A 59 16.60 -0.92 0.31
C GLY A 59 16.59 -1.95 1.44
N GLY A 60 15.41 -2.28 1.98
CA GLY A 60 15.27 -3.22 3.09
C GLY A 60 14.74 -2.57 4.37
N LEU A 61 15.00 -3.25 5.49
CA LEU A 61 14.43 -2.89 6.79
C LEU A 61 14.90 -1.52 7.27
N LEU A 62 13.98 -0.78 7.87
CA LEU A 62 14.30 0.43 8.64
C LEU A 62 14.95 0.06 9.97
N PRO A 63 15.70 0.97 10.62
CA PRO A 63 16.26 0.74 11.95
C PRO A 63 15.19 0.42 13.00
N GLU A 64 14.01 1.01 12.85
CA GLU A 64 12.83 0.78 13.69
C GLU A 64 11.54 1.09 12.90
N PRO A 65 10.38 0.55 13.32
CA PRO A 65 9.11 0.83 12.66
C PRO A 65 8.70 2.31 12.76
N VAL A 66 8.30 2.91 11.63
CA VAL A 66 7.79 4.28 11.58
C VAL A 66 6.27 4.26 11.45
N LYS A 67 5.56 4.82 12.43
CA LYS A 67 4.10 4.89 12.45
C LYS A 67 3.60 6.06 11.59
N VAL A 68 2.71 5.79 10.64
CA VAL A 68 2.10 6.79 9.77
C VAL A 68 0.58 6.56 9.63
N ASN A 69 -0.17 7.62 9.35
CA ASN A 69 -1.61 7.52 9.02
C ASN A 69 -1.84 7.38 7.52
N GLU A 70 -0.93 7.94 6.72
CA GLU A 70 -0.93 7.87 5.27
C GLU A 70 0.51 7.63 4.77
N LEU A 71 0.64 6.97 3.63
CA LEU A 71 1.93 6.59 3.06
C LEU A 71 1.97 6.93 1.57
N PRO A 72 2.60 8.07 1.20
CA PRO A 72 2.93 8.37 -0.18
C PRO A 72 3.89 7.33 -0.76
N VAL A 73 3.58 6.81 -1.95
CA VAL A 73 4.42 5.84 -2.67
C VAL A 73 4.47 6.25 -4.14
N LEU A 74 5.67 6.61 -4.60
CA LEU A 74 5.95 6.98 -5.98
C LEU A 74 6.05 5.73 -6.87
N MET A 75 5.98 5.93 -8.19
CA MET A 75 6.05 4.85 -9.16
C MET A 75 7.35 4.06 -9.01
N GLY A 76 7.25 2.74 -8.86
CA GLY A 76 8.38 1.83 -8.69
C GLY A 76 8.87 1.65 -7.24
N GLU A 77 8.42 2.49 -6.30
CA GLU A 77 8.77 2.35 -4.89
C GLU A 77 8.04 1.17 -4.23
N ARG A 78 8.70 0.60 -3.22
CA ARG A 78 8.20 -0.46 -2.35
C ARG A 78 8.32 -0.04 -0.91
N PHE A 79 7.28 -0.35 -0.14
CA PHE A 79 7.31 -0.29 1.30
C PHE A 79 6.71 -1.55 1.89
N GLU A 80 7.29 -2.02 2.99
CA GLU A 80 6.66 -3.05 3.80
C GLU A 80 6.05 -2.41 5.03
N VAL A 81 4.77 -2.69 5.26
CA VAL A 81 4.02 -2.16 6.40
C VAL A 81 3.40 -3.29 7.21
N LEU A 82 3.32 -3.10 8.53
CA LEU A 82 2.44 -3.87 9.40
C LEU A 82 1.16 -3.08 9.64
N VAL A 83 0.03 -3.77 9.58
CA VAL A 83 -1.29 -3.27 9.96
C VAL A 83 -1.92 -4.24 10.96
N GLU A 84 -2.51 -3.71 12.01
CA GLU A 84 -3.18 -4.53 13.02
C GLU A 84 -4.57 -4.95 12.53
N VAL A 85 -4.91 -6.23 12.70
CA VAL A 85 -6.19 -6.84 12.35
C VAL A 85 -6.89 -7.26 13.65
N ASN A 86 -7.90 -6.49 14.06
CA ASN A 86 -8.55 -6.62 15.36
C ASN A 86 -9.82 -7.51 15.36
N GLY A 87 -10.25 -8.03 14.20
CA GLY A 87 -11.40 -8.92 14.04
C GLY A 87 -11.42 -9.63 12.67
N GLN A 88 -12.54 -10.25 12.28
CA GLN A 88 -12.74 -10.68 10.89
C GLN A 88 -12.95 -9.43 10.02
N GLN A 89 -11.86 -8.80 9.63
CA GLN A 89 -11.85 -7.67 8.70
C GLN A 89 -11.27 -8.15 7.39
N THR A 90 -12.06 -8.02 6.34
CA THR A 90 -11.59 -8.22 4.98
C THR A 90 -10.93 -6.93 4.53
N LEU A 91 -9.65 -7.04 4.14
CA LEU A 91 -8.84 -5.93 3.63
C LEU A 91 -8.85 -5.89 2.12
#